data_AF-A0A5C8ELY1-F1
#
_entry.id   AF-A0A5C8ELY1-F1
#
_cell.length_a   1.000
_cell.length_b   1.000
_cell.length_c   1.000
_cell.angle_alpha   90.00
_cell.angle_beta   90.00
_cell.angle_gamma   90.00
#
_symmetry.space_group_name_H-M   'P 1'
#
loop_
_entity.id
_entity.type
_entity.pdbx_description
1 polymer ?
#
loop_
_entity_poly.entity_id
_entity_poly.type
_entity_poly.pdbx_seq_one_letter_code
_entity_poly.pdbx_strand_id
1 'polypeptide(L)'
;MKKLIKPFLTIFILMSLIACNNTLNKVKGKTYMNVEFQSAAIFKGKIAYIMAEGVDVGEVELIAKKKNKLVYTKKDFYGYIYVFIVEKDTLYFTVLIKGQIAAIGGIDNIETIDCIPLKLKKD
;
A
#
# COMPACT_ATOMS: atom_id res chain seq x y z
N MET A 1 34.09 14.14 -28.44
CA MET A 1 33.00 13.21 -28.06
C MET A 1 32.96 12.77 -26.59
N LYS A 2 33.92 13.11 -25.71
CA LYS A 2 33.92 12.66 -24.29
C LYS A 2 33.15 13.54 -23.28
N LYS A 3 32.59 14.70 -23.69
CA LYS A 3 31.96 15.66 -22.75
C LYS A 3 30.47 15.41 -22.46
N LEU A 4 29.75 14.67 -23.31
CA LEU A 4 28.31 14.40 -23.17
C LEU A 4 27.97 13.13 -22.38
N ILE A 5 28.92 12.22 -22.20
CA ILE A 5 28.69 10.93 -21.52
C ILE A 5 28.48 11.13 -20.01
N LYS A 6 29.21 12.08 -19.40
CA LYS A 6 29.09 12.39 -17.96
C LYS A 6 27.69 12.84 -17.56
N PRO A 7 27.06 13.86 -18.18
CA PRO A 7 25.72 14.29 -17.77
C PRO A 7 24.64 13.23 -18.03
N PHE A 8 24.74 12.46 -19.13
CA PHE A 8 23.79 11.37 -19.41
C PHE A 8 23.84 10.27 -18.35
N LEU A 9 25.04 9.87 -17.91
CA LEU A 9 25.20 8.85 -16.88
C LEU A 9 24.63 9.33 -15.52
N THR A 10 24.84 10.60 -15.15
CA THR A 10 24.29 11.17 -13.93
C THR A 10 22.77 11.25 -13.95
N ILE A 11 22.18 11.65 -15.09
CA ILE A 11 20.72 11.68 -15.27
C ILE A 11 20.13 10.27 -15.18
N PHE A 12 20.77 9.28 -15.78
CA PHE A 12 20.35 7.88 -15.70
C PHE A 12 20.42 7.32 -14.27
N ILE A 13 21.49 7.62 -13.53
CA ILE A 13 21.62 7.24 -12.12
C ILE A 13 20.56 7.94 -11.26
N LEU A 14 20.28 9.23 -11.51
CA LEU A 14 19.26 9.97 -10.78
C LEU A 14 17.86 9.41 -11.05
N MET A 15 17.52 9.12 -12.31
CA MET A 15 16.24 8.52 -12.70
C MET A 15 16.06 7.11 -12.11
N SER A 16 17.12 6.30 -12.09
CA SER A 16 17.09 4.97 -11.48
C SER A 16 17.00 5.03 -9.95
N LEU A 17 17.63 6.00 -9.28
CA LEU A 17 17.42 6.26 -7.87
C LEU A 17 15.98 6.69 -7.57
N ILE A 18 15.40 7.59 -8.37
CA ILE A 18 14.00 8.05 -8.22
C ILE A 18 13.03 6.87 -8.41
N ALA A 19 13.30 6.01 -9.40
CA ALA A 19 12.52 4.79 -9.63
C ALA A 19 12.67 3.79 -8.46
N CYS A 20 13.89 3.58 -7.93
CA CYS A 20 14.12 2.73 -6.76
C CYS A 20 13.44 3.27 -5.49
N ASN A 21 13.34 4.60 -5.34
CA ASN A 21 12.75 5.20 -4.15
C ASN A 21 11.23 5.39 -4.23
N ASN A 22 10.58 4.93 -5.30
CA ASN A 22 9.13 4.94 -5.37
C ASN A 22 8.55 3.97 -4.33
N THR A 23 7.79 4.49 -3.37
CA THR A 23 7.08 3.72 -2.32
C THR A 23 6.32 2.51 -2.89
N LEU A 24 5.77 2.62 -4.10
CA LEU A 24 5.07 1.52 -4.77
C LEU A 24 5.99 0.36 -5.15
N ASN A 25 7.21 0.66 -5.59
CA ASN A 25 8.22 -0.37 -5.90
C ASN A 25 8.70 -1.05 -4.62
N LYS A 26 8.63 -0.37 -3.47
CA LYS A 26 9.00 -0.95 -2.17
C LYS A 26 8.04 -2.02 -1.68
N VAL A 27 6.80 -2.06 -2.18
CA VAL A 27 5.80 -3.06 -1.76
C VAL A 27 5.56 -4.12 -2.83
N LYS A 28 5.94 -3.88 -4.08
CA LYS A 28 5.76 -4.85 -5.18
C LYS A 28 6.50 -6.17 -4.85
N GLY A 29 5.76 -7.28 -4.93
CA GLY A 29 6.25 -8.63 -4.63
C GLY A 29 6.30 -8.97 -3.13
N LYS A 30 5.94 -8.04 -2.24
CA LYS A 30 5.97 -8.29 -0.79
C LYS A 30 4.69 -8.96 -0.29
N THR A 31 4.86 -9.80 0.72
CA THR A 31 3.77 -10.45 1.46
C THR A 31 3.76 -9.94 2.90
N TYR A 32 2.61 -9.46 3.36
CA TYR A 32 2.39 -9.09 4.76
C TYR A 32 1.47 -10.12 5.38
N MET A 33 1.72 -10.51 6.62
CA MET A 33 0.91 -11.53 7.28
C MET A 33 0.76 -11.28 8.77
N ASN A 34 -0.35 -11.77 9.30
CA ASN A 34 -0.58 -11.99 10.71
C ASN A 34 -1.21 -13.38 10.86
N VAL A 35 -0.44 -14.33 11.38
CA VAL A 35 -0.84 -15.74 11.48
C VAL A 35 -1.95 -15.93 12.50
N GLU A 36 -1.89 -15.21 13.63
CA GLU A 36 -2.88 -15.29 14.71
C GLU A 36 -4.28 -14.92 14.21
N PHE A 37 -4.35 -13.89 13.37
CA PHE A 37 -5.60 -13.39 12.79
C PHE A 37 -5.86 -13.94 11.38
N GLN A 38 -5.16 -15.00 10.95
CA GLN A 38 -5.36 -15.64 9.63
C GLN A 38 -5.46 -14.62 8.49
N SER A 39 -4.61 -13.59 8.53
CA SER A 39 -4.69 -12.44 7.63
C SER A 39 -3.41 -12.33 6.82
N ALA A 40 -3.54 -12.08 5.51
CA ALA A 40 -2.41 -11.97 4.61
C ALA A 40 -2.70 -11.00 3.46
N ALA A 41 -1.66 -10.36 2.95
CA ALA A 41 -1.76 -9.49 1.77
C ALA A 41 -0.54 -9.68 0.88
N ILE A 42 -0.78 -9.87 -0.43
CA ILE A 42 0.25 -10.01 -1.45
C ILE A 42 0.14 -8.84 -2.42
N PHE A 43 1.21 -8.05 -2.52
CA PHE A 43 1.21 -6.81 -3.31
C PHE A 43 1.84 -7.03 -4.70
N LYS A 44 1.11 -6.72 -5.76
CA LYS A 44 1.61 -6.70 -7.16
C LYS A 44 1.92 -5.29 -7.67
N GLY A 45 2.01 -4.31 -6.77
CA GLY A 45 2.21 -2.89 -7.10
C GLY A 45 0.93 -2.12 -6.82
N LYS A 46 0.25 -1.62 -7.86
CA LYS A 46 -1.03 -0.88 -7.71
C LYS A 46 -2.18 -1.77 -7.23
N ILE A 47 -2.03 -3.08 -7.35
CA ILE A 47 -3.02 -4.07 -6.96
C ILE A 47 -2.45 -4.89 -5.80
N ALA A 48 -3.30 -5.28 -4.86
CA ALA A 48 -3.00 -6.27 -3.85
C ALA A 48 -4.13 -7.29 -3.75
N TYR A 49 -3.80 -8.52 -3.36
CA TYR A 49 -4.76 -9.56 -3.01
C TYR A 49 -4.74 -9.76 -1.51
N ILE A 50 -5.90 -9.75 -0.88
CA ILE A 50 -6.00 -9.72 0.58
C ILE A 50 -6.94 -10.80 1.10
N MET A 51 -6.47 -11.46 2.15
CA MET A 51 -7.25 -12.27 3.06
C MET A 51 -7.26 -11.57 4.42
N ALA A 52 -8.43 -11.34 4.99
CA ALA A 52 -8.60 -10.74 6.31
C ALA A 52 -9.45 -11.67 7.18
N GLU A 53 -8.94 -12.03 8.35
CA GLU A 53 -9.63 -12.90 9.32
C GLU A 53 -10.12 -14.24 8.71
N GLY A 54 -9.30 -14.84 7.83
CA GLY A 54 -9.65 -16.08 7.13
C GLY A 54 -10.64 -15.92 5.98
N VAL A 55 -11.12 -14.70 5.69
CA VAL A 55 -12.03 -14.40 4.58
C VAL A 55 -11.26 -13.83 3.40
N ASP A 56 -11.52 -14.34 2.20
CA ASP A 56 -10.99 -13.79 0.96
C ASP A 56 -11.67 -12.43 0.65
N VAL A 57 -10.94 -11.34 0.87
CA VAL A 57 -11.35 -9.99 0.47
C VAL A 57 -11.12 -9.80 -1.03
N GLY A 58 -10.21 -10.56 -1.64
CA GLY A 58 -9.90 -10.53 -3.06
C GLY A 58 -9.03 -9.35 -3.46
N GLU A 59 -9.22 -8.89 -4.70
CA GLU A 59 -8.43 -7.82 -5.30
C GLU A 59 -8.81 -6.44 -4.74
N VAL A 60 -7.79 -5.67 -4.35
CA VAL A 60 -7.91 -4.27 -3.89
C VAL A 60 -6.98 -3.35 -4.70
N GLU A 61 -7.37 -2.10 -4.87
CA GLU A 61 -6.66 -1.15 -5.73
C GLU A 61 -6.06 0.02 -4.93
N LEU A 62 -4.88 0.46 -5.34
CA LEU A 62 -4.23 1.66 -4.83
C LEU A 62 -4.99 2.90 -5.29
N ILE A 63 -5.53 3.64 -4.34
CA ILE A 63 -6.31 4.86 -4.61
C ILE A 63 -5.58 6.13 -4.19
N ALA A 64 -4.63 6.03 -3.23
CA ALA A 64 -3.84 7.18 -2.79
C ALA A 64 -2.40 6.81 -2.42
N LYS A 65 -1.48 7.76 -2.66
CA LYS A 65 -0.09 7.70 -2.21
C LYS A 65 0.25 9.00 -1.50
N LYS A 66 0.55 8.92 -0.20
CA LYS A 66 0.86 10.09 0.63
C LYS A 66 2.15 9.86 1.41
N LYS A 67 3.19 10.64 1.11
CA LYS A 67 4.52 10.48 1.72
C LYS A 67 5.02 9.02 1.60
N ASN A 68 5.14 8.33 2.74
CA ASN A 68 5.57 6.94 2.91
C ASN A 68 4.40 5.96 3.04
N LYS A 69 3.15 6.42 2.86
CA LYS A 69 1.93 5.62 2.97
C LYS A 69 1.35 5.31 1.59
N LEU A 70 0.88 4.07 1.43
CA LEU A 70 0.07 3.63 0.30
C LEU A 70 -1.30 3.20 0.82
N VAL A 71 -2.37 3.71 0.22
CA VAL A 71 -3.73 3.40 0.63
C VAL A 71 -4.41 2.62 -0.48
N TYR A 72 -4.86 1.43 -0.14
CA TYR A 72 -5.62 0.55 -1.02
C TYR A 72 -7.04 0.40 -0.48
N THR A 73 -8.01 0.28 -1.38
CA THR A 73 -9.40 0.11 -0.96
C THR A 73 -10.16 -0.88 -1.80
N LYS A 74 -11.20 -1.45 -1.20
CA LYS A 74 -12.27 -2.18 -1.89
C LYS A 74 -13.61 -1.82 -1.27
N LYS A 75 -14.60 -1.57 -2.10
CA LYS A 75 -15.99 -1.37 -1.66
C LYS A 75 -16.72 -2.71 -1.70
N ASP A 76 -17.51 -3.02 -0.68
CA ASP A 76 -18.43 -4.15 -0.72
C ASP A 76 -19.85 -3.78 -1.15
N PHE A 77 -20.71 -4.80 -1.20
CA PHE A 77 -22.11 -4.68 -1.57
C PHE A 77 -22.94 -3.86 -0.58
N TYR A 78 -22.54 -3.81 0.69
CA TYR A 78 -23.27 -3.10 1.75
C TYR A 78 -22.81 -1.65 1.92
N GLY A 79 -21.81 -1.21 1.14
CA GLY A 79 -21.28 0.14 1.19
C GLY A 79 -20.19 0.35 2.24
N TYR A 80 -19.70 -0.72 2.86
CA TYR A 80 -18.45 -0.69 3.59
C TYR A 80 -17.28 -0.58 2.61
N ILE A 81 -16.23 0.07 3.07
CA ILE A 81 -15.00 0.31 2.34
C ILE A 81 -13.90 -0.28 3.19
N TYR A 82 -13.35 -1.39 2.71
CA TYR A 82 -12.15 -2.00 3.26
C TYR A 82 -10.99 -1.09 2.90
N VAL A 83 -10.23 -0.66 3.91
CA VAL A 83 -9.10 0.24 3.75
C VAL A 83 -7.85 -0.44 4.26
N PHE A 84 -6.82 -0.46 3.43
CA PHE A 84 -5.53 -1.05 3.72
C PHE A 84 -4.43 0.00 3.56
N ILE A 85 -3.67 0.23 4.61
CA ILE A 85 -2.64 1.27 4.65
C ILE A 85 -1.30 0.58 4.82
N VAL A 86 -0.44 0.65 3.81
CA VAL A 86 0.94 0.21 3.95
C VAL A 86 1.78 1.38 4.41
N GLU A 87 2.44 1.23 5.56
CA GLU A 87 3.44 2.16 6.06
C GLU A 87 4.68 1.39 6.50
N LYS A 88 5.81 1.66 5.82
CA LYS A 88 7.08 0.93 6.00
C LYS A 88 6.87 -0.57 5.79
N ASP A 89 7.15 -1.39 6.81
CA ASP A 89 7.04 -2.85 6.80
C ASP A 89 5.81 -3.34 7.58
N THR A 90 4.79 -2.49 7.72
CA THR A 90 3.51 -2.84 8.34
C THR A 90 2.37 -2.46 7.41
N LEU A 91 1.42 -3.39 7.28
CA LEU A 91 0.13 -3.15 6.68
C LEU A 91 -0.91 -3.04 7.80
N TYR A 92 -1.71 -1.98 7.76
CA TYR A 92 -2.83 -1.75 8.66
C TYR A 92 -4.13 -1.95 7.91
N PHE A 93 -5.14 -2.50 8.57
CA PHE A 93 -6.44 -2.81 8.01
C PHE A 93 -7.56 -2.21 8.87
N THR A 94 -8.49 -1.51 8.23
CA THR A 94 -9.73 -1.04 8.85
C THR A 94 -10.90 -1.12 7.87
N VAL A 95 -12.12 -1.06 8.40
CA VAL A 95 -13.36 -1.01 7.62
C VAL A 95 -14.09 0.28 7.96
N LEU A 96 -14.39 1.08 6.95
CA LEU A 96 -15.08 2.36 7.11
C LEU A 96 -16.33 2.40 6.24
N ILE A 97 -17.34 3.17 6.65
CA ILE A 97 -18.46 3.54 5.77
C ILE A 97 -18.18 4.88 5.07
N LYS A 98 -18.84 5.14 3.93
CA LYS A 98 -18.66 6.36 3.14
C LYS A 98 -18.78 7.66 3.96
N GLY A 99 -19.72 7.70 4.92
CA GLY A 99 -19.90 8.85 5.80
C GLY A 99 -18.70 9.14 6.71
N GLN A 100 -18.01 8.10 7.19
CA GLN A 100 -16.80 8.26 8.02
C GLN A 100 -15.64 8.83 7.20
N ILE A 101 -15.46 8.34 5.96
CA ILE A 101 -14.44 8.88 5.04
C ILE A 101 -14.71 10.35 4.71
N ALA A 102 -15.98 10.72 4.52
CA ALA A 102 -16.35 12.11 4.31
C ALA A 102 -16.08 12.99 5.55
N ALA A 103 -16.38 12.49 6.75
CA ALA A 103 -16.19 13.21 8.00
C ALA A 103 -14.72 13.56 8.29
N ILE A 104 -13.78 12.70 7.90
CA ILE A 104 -12.34 12.97 7.99
C ILE A 104 -11.80 13.80 6.82
N GLY A 105 -12.66 14.29 5.92
CA GLY A 105 -12.28 15.13 4.79
C GLY A 105 -11.69 14.36 3.60
N GLY A 106 -11.98 13.06 3.48
CA GLY A 106 -11.57 12.22 2.36
C GLY A 106 -10.52 11.17 2.71
N ILE A 107 -10.31 10.23 1.78
CA ILE A 107 -9.45 9.06 1.97
C ILE A 107 -7.98 9.43 2.21
N ASP A 108 -7.54 10.57 1.71
CA ASP A 108 -6.18 11.09 1.88
C ASP A 108 -5.86 11.47 3.34
N ASN A 109 -6.87 11.60 4.19
CA ASN A 109 -6.75 11.95 5.60
C ASN A 109 -6.90 10.74 6.53
N ILE A 110 -6.98 9.52 6.00
CA ILE A 110 -7.01 8.33 6.84
C ILE A 110 -5.68 8.19 7.60
N GLU A 111 -5.79 8.12 8.91
CA GLU A 111 -4.70 7.75 9.80
C GLU A 111 -4.76 6.26 10.14
N THR A 112 -3.66 5.73 10.65
CA THR A 112 -3.60 4.35 11.16
C THR A 112 -4.27 4.34 12.54
N ILE A 113 -5.57 4.07 12.59
CA ILE A 113 -6.38 4.08 13.82
C ILE A 113 -6.70 2.63 14.19
N ASP A 114 -6.31 2.18 15.39
CA ASP A 114 -6.70 0.91 16.04
C ASP A 114 -6.86 -0.30 15.10
N CYS A 115 -5.85 -0.53 14.24
CA CYS A 115 -5.82 -1.68 13.33
C CYS A 115 -4.90 -2.77 13.87
N ILE A 116 -5.27 -4.04 13.70
CA ILE A 116 -4.35 -5.15 13.90
C ILE A 116 -3.29 -5.12 12.79
N PRO A 117 -1.99 -4.98 13.12
CA PRO A 117 -0.95 -4.85 12.11
C PRO A 117 -0.60 -6.20 11.49
N LEU A 118 -0.52 -6.24 10.15
CA LEU A 118 0.13 -7.32 9.40
C LEU A 118 1.59 -6.92 9.17
N LYS A 119 2.52 -7.77 9.58
CA LYS A 119 3.96 -7.51 9.43
C LYS A 119 4.47 -8.08 8.12
N LEU A 120 5.46 -7.40 7.54
CA LEU A 120 6.18 -7.93 6.39
C LEU A 120 6.76 -9.30 6.75
N LYS A 121 6.40 -10.32 5.95
CA LYS A 121 7.02 -11.63 6.05
C LYS A 121 8.50 -11.47 5.68
N LYS A 122 9.39 -11.80 6.61
CA LYS A 122 10.81 -11.92 6.33
C LYS A 122 11.04 -13.32 5.79
N ASP A 123 11.68 -13.40 4.63
CA ASP A 123 12.19 -14.66 4.10
C ASP A 123 13.39 -15.15 4.93
#